data_AF-K0IM77-F1
#
_entry.id   AF-K0IM77-F1
#
_cell.length_a   1.000
_cell.length_b   1.000
_cell.length_c   1.000
_cell.angle_alpha   90.00
_cell.angle_beta   90.00
_cell.angle_gamma   90.00
#
_symmetry.space_group_name_H-M   'P 1'
#
loop_
_entity.id
_entity.type
_entity.pdbx_description
1 polymer ?
#
loop_
_entity_poly.entity_id
_entity_poly.type
_entity_poly.pdbx_seq_one_letter_code
_entity_poly.pdbx_strand_id
1 'polypeptide(L)' 'MARDILNEKAHEQSYLISELESLGLTSVQVNEFNDNKELHGLVKSIKDAFLAEYRKGSSLG' A
#
# COMPACT_ATOMS: atom_id res chain seq x y z
N MET A 1 24.00 -6.74 9.45
CA MET A 1 22.76 -7.34 10.02
C MET A 1 21.73 -6.29 10.40
N ALA A 2 21.89 -5.49 11.46
CA ALA A 2 20.87 -4.49 11.84
C ALA A 2 20.65 -3.38 10.78
N ARG A 3 21.72 -2.96 10.10
CA ARG A 3 21.66 -1.94 9.04
C ARG A 3 20.91 -2.44 7.80
N ASP A 4 21.07 -3.71 7.48
CA ASP A 4 20.46 -4.34 6.30
C ASP A 4 18.95 -4.48 6.51
N ILE A 5 18.52 -4.90 7.71
CA ILE A 5 17.09 -4.99 8.08
C ILE A 5 16.40 -3.62 8.06
N LEU A 6 17.07 -2.56 8.55
CA LEU A 6 16.52 -1.21 8.48
C LEU A 6 16.41 -0.71 7.03
N ASN A 7 17.38 -1.06 6.19
CA ASN A 7 17.36 -0.72 4.78
C ASN A 7 16.22 -1.44 4.04
N GLU A 8 16.02 -2.73 4.29
CA GLU A 8 14.91 -3.51 3.73
C GLU A 8 13.55 -2.93 4.12
N LYS A 9 13.35 -2.59 5.41
CA LYS A 9 12.12 -1.94 5.87
C LYS A 9 11.87 -0.59 5.20
N ALA A 10 12.90 0.24 5.06
CA ALA A 10 12.77 1.53 4.38
C ALA A 10 12.46 1.37 2.88
N HIS A 11 13.06 0.36 2.22
CA HIS A 11 12.78 0.05 0.82
C HIS A 11 11.34 -0.44 0.62
N GLU A 12 10.87 -1.34 1.48
CA GLU A 12 9.49 -1.81 1.47
C GLU A 12 8.49 -0.66 1.68
N GLN A 13 8.76 0.23 2.65
CA GLN A 13 7.91 1.38 2.90
C GLN A 13 7.82 2.30 1.66
N SER A 14 8.96 2.61 1.05
CA SER A 14 9.04 3.44 -0.16
C SER A 14 8.27 2.83 -1.32
N TYR A 15 8.39 1.51 -1.50
CA TYR A 15 7.63 0.77 -2.50
C TYR A 15 6.12 0.89 -2.26
N LEU A 16 5.65 0.64 -1.05
CA LEU A 16 4.22 0.69 -0.71
C LEU A 16 3.64 2.11 -0.84
N ILE A 17 4.41 3.16 -0.50
CA ILE A 17 4.02 4.55 -0.73
C ILE A 17 3.88 4.80 -2.24
N SER A 18 4.87 4.40 -3.04
CA SER A 18 4.84 4.57 -4.49
C SER A 18 3.63 3.88 -5.15
N GLU A 19 3.23 2.70 -4.63
CA GLU A 19 2.03 2.01 -5.08
C GLU A 19 0.76 2.83 -4.80
N LEU A 20 0.63 3.44 -3.62
CA LEU A 20 -0.50 4.32 -3.31
C LEU A 20 -0.50 5.57 -4.19
N GLU A 21 0.66 6.18 -4.40
CA GLU A 21 0.80 7.37 -5.25
C GLU A 21 0.41 7.07 -6.70
N SER A 22 0.75 5.88 -7.21
CA SER A 22 0.35 5.44 -8.55
C SER A 22 -1.18 5.31 -8.72
N LEU A 23 -1.90 5.12 -7.61
CA LEU A 23 -3.36 5.09 -7.55
C LEU A 23 -3.96 6.48 -7.25
N GLY A 24 -3.14 7.53 -7.18
CA GLY A 24 -3.56 8.89 -6.85
C GLY A 24 -3.83 9.13 -5.37
N LEU A 25 -3.28 8.29 -4.48
CA LEU A 25 -3.49 8.36 -3.04
C LEU A 25 -2.20 8.73 -2.31
N THR A 26 -2.29 9.67 -1.36
CA THR A 26 -1.17 10.04 -0.49
C THR A 26 -1.30 9.33 0.85
N SER A 27 -0.23 8.67 1.29
CA SER A 27 -0.15 8.07 2.62
C SER A 27 0.53 9.02 3.59
N VAL A 28 -0.04 9.20 4.79
CA VAL A 28 0.55 10.00 5.87
C VAL A 28 0.67 9.12 7.10
N GLN A 29 1.89 9.00 7.63
CA GLN A 29 2.12 8.33 8.90
C GLN A 29 1.60 9.22 10.04
N VAL A 30 0.62 8.75 10.81
CA VAL A 30 0.03 9.52 11.92
C VAL A 30 0.55 9.08 13.29
N ASN A 31 1.06 7.85 13.41
CA ASN A 31 1.68 7.34 14.63
C ASN A 31 2.68 6.20 14.34
N GLU A 32 3.31 5.70 15.40
CA GLU A 32 4.30 4.60 15.34
C GLU A 32 3.69 3.23 15.00
N PHE A 33 2.37 3.07 15.14
CA PHE A 33 1.65 1.84 14.76
C PHE A 33 1.40 1.75 13.26
N ASN A 34 1.51 2.86 12.53
CA ASN A 34 1.51 2.88 11.06
C ASN A 34 2.84 2.35 10.50
N ASP A 35 3.14 1.11 10.81
CA ASP A 35 4.30 0.37 10.31
C ASP A 35 4.06 -0.16 8.88
N ASN A 36 5.08 -0.81 8.31
CA ASN A 36 4.98 -1.40 6.97
C ASN A 36 3.85 -2.43 6.87
N LYS A 37 3.46 -3.09 7.97
CA LYS A 37 2.40 -4.10 7.96
C LYS A 37 1.04 -3.42 7.81
N GLU A 38 0.79 -2.34 8.53
CA GLU A 38 -0.42 -1.53 8.33
C GLU A 38 -0.45 -0.93 6.92
N LEU A 39 0.67 -0.37 6.46
CA LEU A 39 0.77 0.21 5.12
C LEU A 39 0.51 -0.82 4.01
N HIS A 40 1.04 -2.03 4.17
CA HIS A 40 0.77 -3.15 3.27
C HIS A 40 -0.71 -3.54 3.30
N GLY A 41 -1.32 -3.60 4.49
CA GLY A 41 -2.75 -3.84 4.65
C GLY A 41 -3.59 -2.81 3.90
N LEU A 42 -3.24 -1.53 4.05
CA LEU A 42 -3.90 -0.41 3.36
C LEU A 42 -3.81 -0.55 1.83
N VAL A 43 -2.60 -0.76 1.29
CA VAL A 43 -2.38 -0.97 -0.15
C VAL A 43 -3.23 -2.13 -0.67
N LYS A 44 -3.24 -3.26 0.05
CA LYS A 44 -4.01 -4.45 -0.35
C LYS A 44 -5.51 -4.16 -0.38
N SER A 45 -6.06 -3.58 0.69
CA SER A 45 -7.49 -3.26 0.78
C SER A 45 -7.94 -2.29 -0.31
N ILE A 46 -7.11 -1.30 -0.64
CA ILE A 46 -7.38 -0.36 -1.74
C ILE A 46 -7.41 -1.10 -3.08
N LYS A 47 -6.38 -1.90 -3.39
CA LYS A 47 -6.33 -2.69 -4.64
C LYS A 47 -7.50 -3.66 -4.76
N ASP A 48 -7.87 -4.34 -3.68
CA ASP A 48 -9.01 -5.26 -3.65
C ASP A 48 -10.32 -4.52 -3.93
N ALA A 49 -10.50 -3.31 -3.39
CA ALA A 49 -11.66 -2.47 -3.66
C ALA A 49 -11.72 -2.01 -5.13
N PHE A 50 -10.61 -1.51 -5.68
CA PHE A 50 -10.53 -1.14 -7.11
C PHE A 50 -10.83 -2.33 -8.02
N LEU A 51 -10.30 -3.51 -7.71
CA LEU A 51 -10.53 -4.72 -8.48
C LEU A 51 -12.00 -5.18 -8.40
N ALA A 52 -12.63 -5.06 -7.23
CA ALA A 52 -14.05 -5.38 -7.05
C ALA A 52 -14.94 -4.46 -7.90
N GLU A 53 -14.68 -3.15 -7.90
CA GLU A 53 -15.41 -2.19 -8.73
C GLU A 53 -15.19 -2.43 -10.22
N TYR A 54 -13.95 -2.73 -10.63
CA TYR A 54 -13.65 -3.09 -12.02
C TYR A 54 -14.42 -4.33 -12.49
N ARG A 55 -14.46 -5.38 -11.65
CA ARG A 55 -15.22 -6.61 -11.95
C ARG A 55 -16.72 -6.37 -12.04
N LYS A 56 -17.26 -5.55 -11.14
CA LYS A 56 -18.66 -5.15 -11.14
C LYS A 56 -19.02 -4.36 -12.40
N GLY A 57 -18.18 -3.41 -12.81
CA GLY A 57 -18.35 -2.66 -14.05
C GLY A 57 -18.22 -3.54 -15.31
N SER A 58 -17.33 -4.54 -15.27
CA SER A 58 -17.10 -5.47 -16.38
C SER A 58 -18.20 -6.55 -16.53
N SER A 59 -19.04 -6.75 -15.51
CA SER A 59 -20.15 -7.72 -15.53
C SER A 59 -21.43 -7.21 -16.20
N LEU A 60 -21.43 -5.94 -16.66
CA LEU A 60 -22.53 -5.31 -17.40
C LEU A 60 -22.27 -5.22 -18.92
N GLY A 61 -21.24 -5.92 -19.42
CA GLY A 61 -20.91 -6.02 -20.85
C GLY A 61 -21.31 -7.35 -21.46
#